data_AF-A0A967YZ52-F1
#
_entry.id   AF-A0A967YZ52-F1
#
_cell.length_a   1.000
_cell.length_b   1.000
_cell.length_c   1.000
_cell.angle_alpha   90.00
_cell.angle_beta   90.00
_cell.angle_gamma   90.00
#
_symmetry.space_group_name_H-M   'P 1'
#
loop_
_entity.id
_entity.type
_entity.pdbx_description
1 polymer ?
#
loop_
_entity_poly.entity_id
_entity_poly.type
_entity_poly.pdbx_seq_one_letter_code
_entity_poly.pdbx_strand_id
1 'polypeptide(L)'
;PSRFNLMDIGESSQENALLWDKIDSVRHDDYRSLAKIIPDLREQHSLRMANNEEYTQLMEKLDEFEERHDRKKISLMESKRREEREENREDGGDTSEISENEDDTTEVDSDQKEKKGLKKDLLIKESAHVLGDYVMLLSQR
;
A
#
# COMPACT_ATOMS: atom_id res chain seq x y z
N PRO A 1 4.85 -3.67 -0.69
CA PRO A 1 5.13 -2.24 -0.38
C PRO A 1 3.85 -1.58 0.11
N SER A 2 3.91 -0.76 1.16
CA SER A 2 2.74 -0.03 1.66
C SER A 2 3.20 1.28 2.29
N ARG A 3 2.47 2.36 2.02
CA ARG A 3 2.72 3.68 2.61
C ARG A 3 2.55 3.69 4.13
N PHE A 4 1.69 2.81 4.65
CA PHE A 4 1.44 2.69 6.08
C PHE A 4 2.67 2.20 6.86
N ASN A 5 3.64 1.56 6.21
CA ASN A 5 4.88 1.15 6.89
C ASN A 5 5.74 2.34 7.34
N LEU A 6 5.59 3.49 6.67
CA LEU A 6 6.35 4.70 6.95
C LEU A 6 5.61 5.63 7.90
N MET A 7 4.32 5.37 8.14
CA MET A 7 3.51 6.15 9.05
C MET A 7 3.47 5.48 10.42
N ASP A 8 3.39 6.29 11.47
CA ASP A 8 3.18 5.83 12.84
C ASP A 8 1.72 5.39 13.07
N ILE A 9 1.24 4.42 12.28
CA ILE A 9 -0.11 3.88 12.36
C ILE A 9 -0.06 2.47 12.95
N GLY A 10 -0.80 2.28 14.04
CA GLY A 10 -0.95 0.98 14.70
C GLY A 10 -1.04 1.11 16.21
N GLU A 11 -1.12 -0.02 16.91
CA GLU A 11 -1.08 -0.04 18.37
C GLU A 11 0.31 0.35 18.89
N SER A 12 1.38 0.03 18.16
CA SER A 12 2.76 0.33 18.54
C SER A 12 3.10 1.82 18.59
N SER A 13 2.33 2.70 17.93
CA SER A 13 2.56 4.15 17.94
C SER A 13 1.86 4.87 19.09
N GLN A 14 1.07 4.17 19.90
CA GLN A 14 0.37 4.74 21.04
C GLN A 14 1.32 4.93 22.23
N GLU A 15 1.13 6.02 22.98
CA GLU A 15 2.03 6.45 24.07
C GLU A 15 2.23 5.39 25.17
N ASN A 16 1.17 4.63 25.50
CA ASN A 16 1.18 3.62 26.54
C ASN A 16 0.84 2.22 26.00
N ALA A 17 1.26 1.93 24.77
CA ALA A 17 1.15 0.59 24.21
C ALA A 17 1.90 -0.42 25.09
N LEU A 18 1.23 -1.50 25.47
CA LEU A 18 1.90 -2.59 26.19
C LEU A 18 2.94 -3.23 25.28
N LEU A 19 4.07 -3.64 25.88
CA LEU A 19 5.08 -4.40 25.17
C LEU A 19 4.48 -5.74 24.70
N TRP A 20 4.87 -6.17 23.51
CA TRP A 20 4.55 -7.50 23.03
C TRP A 20 5.17 -8.54 23.96
N ASP A 21 4.36 -9.49 24.41
CA ASP A 21 4.78 -10.61 25.26
C ASP A 21 4.28 -11.93 24.68
N LYS A 22 4.95 -13.02 25.05
CA LYS A 22 4.66 -14.36 24.56
C LYS A 22 4.56 -15.34 25.72
N ILE A 23 3.49 -16.13 25.69
CA ILE A 23 3.27 -17.26 26.61
C ILE A 23 3.72 -18.58 26.00
N ASP A 24 3.80 -19.61 26.84
CA ASP A 24 4.10 -20.97 26.39
C ASP A 24 3.09 -21.46 25.34
N SER A 25 3.61 -22.08 24.29
CA SER A 25 2.80 -22.60 23.19
C SER A 25 1.93 -23.78 23.65
N VAL A 26 0.67 -23.77 23.23
CA VAL A 26 -0.24 -24.92 23.41
C VAL A 26 0.08 -26.01 22.37
N ARG A 27 -0.04 -27.28 22.77
CA ARG A 27 0.05 -28.41 21.85
C ARG A 27 -1.07 -28.34 20.81
N HIS A 28 -0.68 -28.27 19.54
CA HIS A 28 -1.57 -28.30 18.38
C HIS A 28 -0.91 -29.13 17.28
N ASP A 29 -1.72 -29.59 16.32
CA ASP A 29 -1.21 -30.30 15.15
C ASP A 29 -0.78 -29.30 14.07
N ASP A 30 0.36 -29.57 13.44
CA ASP A 30 0.83 -28.78 12.30
C ASP A 30 -0.02 -29.10 11.06
N TYR A 31 -0.79 -28.12 10.60
CA TYR A 31 -1.47 -28.21 9.32
C TYR A 31 -0.49 -27.90 8.20
N ARG A 32 -0.28 -28.88 7.30
CA ARG A 32 0.46 -28.79 6.01
C ARG A 32 1.50 -27.66 5.93
N SER A 33 2.77 -27.99 6.14
CA SER A 33 3.86 -27.01 6.07
C SER A 33 3.93 -26.30 4.70
N LEU A 34 3.71 -24.98 4.72
CA LEU A 34 3.88 -24.10 3.55
C LEU A 34 5.35 -23.70 3.32
N ALA A 35 6.25 -24.02 4.26
CA ALA A 35 7.64 -23.57 4.24
C ALA A 35 8.39 -23.98 2.96
N LYS A 36 8.01 -25.11 2.35
CA LYS A 36 8.62 -25.59 1.11
C LYS A 36 8.12 -24.89 -0.16
N ILE A 37 7.00 -24.16 -0.09
CA ILE A 37 6.33 -23.55 -1.25
C ILE A 37 6.55 -22.03 -1.27
N ILE A 38 6.74 -21.43 -0.09
CA ILE A 38 6.97 -19.98 0.05
C ILE A 38 8.16 -19.47 -0.81
N PRO A 39 9.31 -20.16 -0.91
CA PRO A 39 10.42 -19.68 -1.74
C PRO A 39 10.04 -19.56 -3.22
N ASP A 40 9.41 -20.59 -3.79
CA ASP A 40 8.99 -20.63 -5.19
C ASP A 40 7.95 -19.53 -5.49
N LEU A 41 6.96 -19.35 -4.61
CA LEU A 41 5.97 -18.28 -4.73
C LEU A 41 6.59 -16.89 -4.66
N ARG A 42 7.60 -16.70 -3.80
CA ARG A 42 8.31 -15.43 -3.68
C ARG A 42 9.08 -15.12 -4.95
N GLU A 43 9.74 -16.10 -5.54
CA GLU A 43 10.46 -15.93 -6.81
C GLU A 43 9.51 -15.53 -7.93
N GLN A 44 8.39 -16.25 -8.10
CA GLN A 44 7.37 -15.95 -9.10
C GLN A 44 6.76 -14.55 -8.92
N HIS A 45 6.46 -14.17 -7.68
CA HIS A 45 6.01 -12.82 -7.34
C HIS A 45 7.05 -11.76 -7.72
N SER A 46 8.31 -11.93 -7.31
CA SER A 46 9.38 -10.99 -7.61
C SER A 46 9.61 -10.81 -9.11
N LEU A 47 9.54 -11.90 -9.89
CA LEU A 47 9.66 -11.84 -11.35
C LEU A 47 8.50 -11.06 -12.01
N ARG A 48 7.27 -11.21 -11.51
CA ARG A 48 6.12 -10.44 -12.01
C ARG A 48 6.24 -8.97 -11.67
N MET A 49 6.59 -8.66 -10.43
CA MET A 49 6.68 -7.28 -9.96
C MET A 49 7.82 -6.52 -10.65
N ALA A 50 8.95 -7.19 -10.94
CA ALA A 50 10.07 -6.57 -11.65
C ALA A 50 9.73 -6.08 -13.07
N ASN A 51 8.72 -6.68 -13.71
CA ASN A 51 8.30 -6.33 -15.08
C ASN A 51 7.02 -5.47 -15.12
N ASN A 52 6.48 -5.07 -13.96
CA ASN A 52 5.20 -4.37 -13.90
C ASN A 52 5.40 -2.86 -13.71
N GLU A 53 5.01 -2.08 -14.73
CA GLU A 53 5.09 -0.62 -14.71
C GLU A 53 4.26 0.02 -13.58
N GLU A 54 3.06 -0.51 -13.30
CA GLU A 54 2.21 -0.03 -12.19
C GLU A 54 2.92 -0.21 -10.82
N TYR A 55 3.76 -1.25 -10.69
CA TYR A 55 4.53 -1.52 -9.47
C TYR A 55 5.75 -0.60 -9.34
N THR A 56 6.44 -0.32 -10.44
CA THR A 56 7.57 0.64 -10.46
C THR A 56 7.10 2.03 -10.05
N GLN A 57 5.99 2.52 -10.64
CA GLN A 57 5.41 3.82 -10.27
C GLN A 57 4.97 3.86 -8.80
N LEU A 58 4.46 2.74 -8.26
CA LEU A 58 4.10 2.65 -6.85
C LEU A 58 5.33 2.77 -5.93
N MET A 59 6.47 2.21 -6.33
CA MET A 59 7.72 2.32 -5.58
C MET A 59 8.27 3.74 -5.62
N GLU A 60 8.30 4.38 -6.79
CA GLU A 60 8.71 5.78 -6.92
C GLU A 60 7.88 6.70 -6.02
N LYS A 61 6.55 6.55 -6.03
CA LYS A 61 5.63 7.28 -5.14
C LYS A 61 5.89 7.01 -3.65
N LEU A 62 6.37 5.82 -3.30
CA LEU A 62 6.69 5.46 -1.92
C LEU A 62 8.00 6.12 -1.48
N ASP A 63 9.01 6.15 -2.34
CA ASP A 63 10.29 6.81 -2.08
C ASP A 63 10.09 8.33 -1.93
N GLU A 64 9.31 8.96 -2.82
CA GLU A 64 8.92 10.37 -2.69
C GLU A 64 8.13 10.65 -1.41
N PHE A 65 7.32 9.68 -0.96
CA PHE A 65 6.59 9.79 0.30
C PHE A 65 7.54 9.69 1.50
N GLU A 66 8.54 8.81 1.46
CA GLU A 66 9.60 8.70 2.48
C GLU A 66 10.38 9.99 2.61
N GLU A 67 10.86 10.53 1.48
CA GLU A 67 11.57 11.80 1.45
C GLU A 67 10.71 12.96 1.97
N ARG A 68 9.38 12.93 1.75
CA ARG A 68 8.45 13.93 2.29
C ARG A 68 8.23 13.76 3.78
N HIS A 69 8.07 12.53 4.23
CA HIS A 69 7.83 12.20 5.63
C HIS A 69 9.03 12.59 6.51
N ASP A 70 10.25 12.38 6.02
CA ASP A 70 11.47 12.72 6.75
C ASP A 70 11.74 14.23 6.86
N ARG A 71 11.07 15.06 6.05
CA ARG A 71 11.18 16.53 6.13
C ARG A 71 10.43 17.09 7.34
N LYS A 72 11.16 17.24 8.45
CA LYS A 72 10.66 17.84 9.71
C LYS A 72 10.71 19.37 9.77
N LYS A 73 11.12 20.05 8.70
CA LYS A 73 11.28 21.51 8.64
C LYS A 73 10.52 22.08 7.46
N ILE A 74 9.84 23.20 7.68
CA ILE A 74 9.05 23.89 6.67
C ILE A 74 9.59 25.30 6.44
N SER A 75 9.62 25.72 5.17
CA SER A 75 9.97 27.10 4.81
C SER A 75 8.81 28.05 5.15
N LEU A 76 9.11 29.21 5.72
CA LEU A 76 8.13 30.28 5.96
C LEU A 76 8.01 31.27 4.78
N MET A 77 8.84 31.12 3.75
CA MET A 77 8.82 32.00 2.57
C MET A 77 7.62 31.66 1.67
N GLU A 78 6.76 32.64 1.42
CA GLU A 78 5.51 32.43 0.66
C GLU A 78 5.76 31.92 -0.77
N SER A 79 6.74 32.47 -1.49
CA SER A 79 7.03 32.07 -2.87
C SER A 79 7.37 30.58 -2.96
N LYS A 80 8.25 30.10 -2.08
CA LYS A 80 8.64 28.68 -2.00
C LYS A 80 7.44 27.78 -1.65
N ARG A 81 6.58 28.21 -0.72
CA ARG A 81 5.39 27.45 -0.34
C ARG A 81 4.33 27.40 -1.44
N ARG A 82 4.31 28.39 -2.34
CA ARG A 82 3.41 28.41 -3.50
C ARG A 82 3.92 27.45 -4.58
N GLU A 83 5.23 27.46 -4.86
CA GLU A 83 5.88 26.51 -5.77
C GLU A 83 5.68 25.05 -5.31
N GLU A 84 6.00 24.75 -4.04
CA GLU A 84 5.77 23.41 -3.46
C GLU A 84 4.31 22.96 -3.56
N ARG A 85 3.34 23.88 -3.46
CA ARG A 85 1.92 23.54 -3.56
C ARG A 85 1.52 23.20 -4.99
N GLU A 86 2.07 23.94 -5.97
CA GLU A 86 1.77 23.68 -7.38
C GLU A 86 2.37 22.34 -7.81
N GLU A 87 3.62 22.08 -7.45
CA GLU A 87 4.29 20.79 -7.68
C GLU A 87 3.49 19.62 -7.08
N ASN A 88 3.09 19.73 -5.80
CA ASN A 88 2.26 18.71 -5.17
C ASN A 88 0.84 18.59 -5.79
N ARG A 89 0.34 19.61 -6.48
CA ARG A 89 -0.98 19.57 -7.15
C ARG A 89 -0.87 18.91 -8.51
N GLU A 90 0.22 19.17 -9.24
CA GLU A 90 0.55 18.51 -10.49
C GLU A 90 0.79 17.01 -10.25
N ASP A 91 1.56 16.66 -9.22
CA ASP A 91 1.83 15.26 -8.83
C ASP A 91 0.61 14.59 -8.16
N GLY A 92 -0.15 15.35 -7.37
CA GLY A 92 -1.28 14.87 -6.58
C GLY A 92 -2.60 14.76 -7.35
N GLY A 93 -2.69 15.30 -8.57
CA GLY A 93 -3.87 15.22 -9.43
C GLY A 93 -4.31 13.79 -9.76
N ASP A 94 -3.41 12.83 -9.61
CA ASP A 94 -3.66 11.39 -9.81
C ASP A 94 -4.11 10.67 -8.51
N THR A 95 -3.98 11.33 -7.35
CA THR A 95 -4.29 10.77 -6.02
C THR A 95 -5.59 11.27 -5.38
N SER A 96 -6.14 12.39 -5.87
CA SER A 96 -7.48 12.89 -5.48
C SER A 96 -8.58 11.85 -5.71
N GLU A 97 -8.30 10.92 -6.62
CA GLU A 97 -9.18 9.82 -6.97
C GLU A 97 -9.20 8.66 -5.94
N ILE A 98 -8.34 8.70 -4.92
CA ILE A 98 -8.28 7.74 -3.79
C ILE A 98 -8.83 8.34 -2.50
N SER A 99 -8.85 9.67 -2.33
CA SER A 99 -9.34 10.32 -1.10
C SER A 99 -10.80 10.80 -1.14
N GLU A 100 -11.49 10.75 -2.27
CA GLU A 100 -12.92 11.12 -2.36
C GLU A 100 -13.89 10.10 -1.70
N ASN A 101 -13.42 9.24 -0.80
CA ASN A 101 -14.26 8.28 -0.07
C ASN A 101 -14.29 8.48 1.46
N GLU A 102 -13.65 9.51 2.00
CA GLU A 102 -13.80 9.88 3.42
C GLU A 102 -13.91 11.40 3.55
N ASP A 103 -15.11 11.93 3.33
CA ASP A 103 -15.82 12.94 4.14
C ASP A 103 -16.93 13.59 3.29
N ASP A 104 -18.09 12.92 3.26
CA ASP A 104 -19.32 13.43 2.64
C ASP A 104 -20.03 14.39 3.60
N THR A 105 -19.55 15.64 3.68
CA THR A 105 -20.40 16.78 4.06
C THR A 105 -19.99 18.06 3.33
N THR A 106 -20.26 18.15 2.03
CA THR A 106 -20.69 19.42 1.42
C THR A 106 -21.52 19.14 0.18
N GLU A 107 -22.83 19.35 0.30
CA GLU A 107 -23.75 19.45 -0.82
C GLU A 107 -23.31 20.57 -1.78
N VAL A 108 -22.82 20.21 -2.98
CA VAL A 108 -23.05 21.02 -4.18
C VAL A 108 -23.26 20.09 -5.38
N ASP A 109 -24.45 20.24 -5.93
CA ASP A 109 -25.03 19.70 -7.14
C ASP A 109 -24.12 19.76 -8.39
N SER A 110 -23.92 18.60 -9.03
CA SER A 110 -24.01 18.47 -10.49
C SER A 110 -24.10 17.00 -10.90
N ASP A 111 -25.23 16.67 -11.50
CA ASP A 111 -25.60 15.41 -12.14
C ASP A 111 -24.50 14.73 -12.98
N GLN A 112 -24.58 13.39 -13.00
CA GLN A 112 -23.79 12.40 -13.76
C GLN A 112 -22.53 11.85 -13.06
N LYS A 113 -22.73 11.10 -11.96
CA LYS A 113 -21.80 10.01 -11.60
C LYS A 113 -21.94 8.89 -12.63
N GLU A 114 -21.17 8.97 -13.72
CA GLU A 114 -20.80 7.77 -14.47
C GLU A 114 -20.30 6.73 -13.45
N LYS A 115 -20.75 5.48 -13.58
CA LYS A 115 -20.23 4.37 -12.77
C LYS A 115 -18.77 4.16 -13.16
N LYS A 116 -17.85 4.93 -12.57
CA LYS A 116 -16.40 4.80 -12.73
C LYS A 116 -16.07 3.33 -12.48
N GLY A 117 -15.61 2.65 -13.52
CA GLY A 117 -15.28 1.23 -13.47
C GLY A 117 -14.34 0.95 -12.30
N LEU A 118 -14.50 -0.23 -11.69
CA LEU A 118 -13.68 -0.69 -10.58
C LEU A 118 -12.20 -0.45 -10.94
N LYS A 119 -11.55 0.51 -10.26
CA LYS A 119 -10.13 0.79 -10.52
C LYS A 119 -9.36 -0.48 -10.22
N LYS A 120 -8.48 -0.82 -11.15
CA LYS A 120 -7.69 -2.02 -11.15
C LYS A 120 -6.65 -1.95 -10.01
N ASP A 121 -6.99 -2.48 -8.85
CA ASP A 121 -6.07 -2.55 -7.70
C ASP A 121 -4.92 -3.53 -7.99
N LEU A 122 -3.69 -3.01 -8.04
CA LEU A 122 -2.46 -3.75 -8.24
C LEU A 122 -2.29 -4.89 -7.22
N LEU A 123 -2.52 -4.59 -5.93
CA LEU A 123 -2.28 -5.56 -4.86
C LEU A 123 -3.29 -6.70 -4.92
N ILE A 124 -4.55 -6.40 -5.25
CA ILE A 124 -5.58 -7.43 -5.42
C ILE A 124 -5.25 -8.32 -6.62
N LYS A 125 -4.84 -7.75 -7.77
CA LYS A 125 -4.42 -8.56 -8.93
C LYS A 125 -3.25 -9.47 -8.58
N GLU A 126 -2.23 -8.92 -7.93
CA GLU A 126 -1.04 -9.70 -7.61
C GLU A 126 -1.33 -10.79 -6.57
N SER A 127 -2.17 -10.50 -5.56
CA SER A 127 -2.60 -11.53 -4.60
C SER A 127 -3.37 -12.67 -5.29
N ALA A 128 -4.18 -12.37 -6.32
CA ALA A 128 -4.85 -13.39 -7.12
C ALA A 128 -3.86 -14.24 -7.94
N HIS A 129 -2.80 -13.64 -8.47
CA HIS A 129 -1.72 -14.38 -9.14
C HIS A 129 -0.97 -15.30 -8.18
N VAL A 130 -0.61 -14.81 -6.98
CA VAL A 130 0.04 -15.63 -5.94
C VAL A 130 -0.84 -16.81 -5.52
N LEU A 131 -2.15 -16.60 -5.41
CA LEU A 131 -3.10 -17.68 -5.13
C LEU A 131 -3.14 -18.70 -6.28
N GLY A 132 -3.15 -18.22 -7.53
CA GLY A 132 -3.12 -19.08 -8.72
C GLY A 132 -1.86 -19.95 -8.76
N ASP A 133 -0.69 -19.34 -8.52
CA ASP A 133 0.59 -20.06 -8.43
C ASP A 133 0.56 -21.12 -7.33
N TYR A 134 0.01 -20.78 -6.17
CA TYR A 134 -0.13 -21.72 -5.06
C TYR A 134 -0.96 -22.94 -5.45
N VAL A 135 -2.10 -22.75 -6.14
CA VAL A 135 -2.94 -23.85 -6.64
C VAL A 135 -2.19 -24.69 -7.68
N MET A 136 -1.42 -24.06 -8.57
CA MET A 136 -0.62 -24.79 -9.57
C MET A 136 0.48 -25.63 -8.92
N LEU A 137 1.20 -25.09 -7.94
CA LEU A 137 2.25 -25.79 -7.19
C LEU A 137 1.67 -26.95 -6.36
N LEU A 138 0.45 -26.80 -5.84
CA LEU A 138 -0.27 -27.90 -5.19
C LEU A 138 -0.68 -28.99 -6.18
N SER A 139 -1.07 -28.63 -7.41
CA SER A 139 -1.47 -29.60 -8.44
C SER A 139 -0.32 -30.39 -9.05
N GLN A 140 0.92 -29.90 -8.94
CA GLN A 140 2.12 -30.54 -9.48
C GLN A 140 2.77 -31.54 -8.50
N ARG A 141 2.22 -31.69 -7.29
CA ARG A 141 2.64 -32.66 -6.27
C ARG A 141 1.57 -33.72 -6.04
#